data_AF-A0AAU3I5M1-F1
#
_entry.id   AF-A0AAU3I5M1-F1
#
_cell.length_a   1.000
_cell.length_b   1.000
_cell.length_c   1.000
_cell.angle_alpha   90.00
_cell.angle_beta   90.00
_cell.angle_gamma   90.00
#
_symmetry.space_group_name_H-M   'P 1'
#
loop_
_entity.id
_entity.type
_entity.pdbx_description
1 polymer ?
#
loop_
_entity_poly.entity_id
_entity_poly.type
_entity_poly.pdbx_seq_one_letter_code
_entity_poly.pdbx_strand_id
1 'polypeptide(L)' 'METLLYAAELVEEDGTYKLVVQDVVRGTVQVTPVPEFAVARLPVFLSVLSSKLGSASARGRW' A
#
# COMPACT_ATOMS: atom_id res chain seq x y z
N MET A 1 -2.24 22.00 5.13
CA MET A 1 -0.87 21.48 4.94
C MET A 1 -0.89 20.04 5.44
N GLU A 2 -0.57 19.08 4.58
CA GLU A 2 -0.51 17.67 4.96
C GLU A 2 0.88 17.35 5.50
N THR A 3 0.97 16.44 6.47
CA THR A 3 2.24 16.02 7.06
C THR A 3 2.36 14.51 6.93
N LEU A 4 3.41 14.05 6.24
CA LEU A 4 3.71 12.64 6.08
C LEU A 4 4.25 12.08 7.40
N LEU A 5 3.55 11.09 7.95
CA LEU A 5 3.94 10.44 9.21
C LEU A 5 4.64 9.11 8.96
N TYR A 6 4.14 8.32 8.01
CA TYR A 6 4.68 7.02 7.65
C TYR A 6 4.75 6.88 6.13
N ALA A 7 5.81 6.25 5.65
CA ALA A 7 5.95 5.76 4.27
C ALA A 7 6.01 4.23 4.29
N ALA A 8 5.40 3.58 3.30
CA ALA A 8 5.40 2.13 3.20
C ALA A 8 5.69 1.69 1.76
N GLU A 9 6.64 0.79 1.60
CA GLU A 9 7.10 0.28 0.31
C GLU A 9 7.18 -1.24 0.34
N LEU A 10 6.64 -1.88 -0.71
CA LEU A 10 6.82 -3.31 -0.93
C LEU A 10 8.06 -3.50 -1.81
N VAL A 11 9.05 -4.19 -1.30
CA VAL A 11 10.34 -4.44 -1.95
C VAL A 11 10.51 -5.93 -2.21
N GLU A 12 11.02 -6.28 -3.38
CA GLU A 12 11.48 -7.64 -3.70
C GLU A 12 13.01 -7.69 -3.59
N GLU A 13 13.52 -8.63 -2.80
CA GLU A 13 14.96 -8.86 -2.60
C GLU A 13 15.21 -10.37 -2.53
N ASP A 14 16.08 -10.88 -3.41
CA ASP A 14 16.42 -12.31 -3.50
C ASP A 14 15.19 -13.24 -3.60
N GLY A 15 14.18 -12.84 -4.40
CA GLY A 15 12.93 -13.60 -4.58
C GLY A 15 12.03 -13.63 -3.35
N THR A 16 12.34 -12.84 -2.31
CA THR A 16 11.50 -12.68 -1.13
C THR A 16 10.92 -11.26 -1.09
N TYR A 17 9.62 -11.16 -0.81
CA TYR A 17 8.96 -9.87 -0.65
C TYR A 17 9.03 -9.38 0.79
N LYS A 18 9.26 -8.08 0.96
CA LYS A 18 9.34 -7.40 2.26
C LYS A 18 8.54 -6.11 2.20
N LEU A 19 7.73 -5.86 3.23
CA LEU A 19 7.11 -4.56 3.46
C LEU A 19 8.04 -3.75 4.37
N VAL A 20 8.55 -2.65 3.84
CA VAL A 20 9.37 -1.68 4.56
C VAL A 20 8.46 -0.52 4.96
N VAL A 21 8.33 -0.29 6.26
CA VAL A 21 7.57 0.84 6.82
C VAL A 21 8.55 1.77 7.50
N GLN A 22 8.61 3.01 7.03
CA GLN A 22 9.42 4.07 7.61
C GLN A 22 8.52 5.01 8.41
N ASP A 23 8.83 5.17 9.70
CA ASP A 23 8.33 6.28 10.52
C ASP A 23 9.20 7.50 10.21
N VAL A 24 8.63 8.48 9.51
CA VAL A 24 9.35 9.68 9.05
C VAL A 24 9.60 10.64 10.21
N VAL A 25 8.76 10.60 11.25
CA VAL A 25 8.86 11.47 12.42
C VAL A 25 9.96 10.98 13.37
N ARG A 26 10.06 9.67 13.54
CA ARG A 26 11.01 9.04 14.48
C ARG A 26 12.27 8.49 13.80
N GLY A 27 12.30 8.44 12.47
CA GLY A 27 13.41 7.92 11.70
C GLY A 27 13.61 6.40 11.85
N THR A 28 12.59 5.67 12.30
CA THR A 28 12.66 4.22 12.49
C THR A 28 12.16 3.47 11.28
N VAL A 29 12.77 2.31 10.99
CA VAL A 29 12.37 1.44 9.89
C VAL A 29 11.95 0.08 10.44
N GLN A 30 10.79 -0.39 10.01
CA GLN A 30 10.30 -1.74 10.28
C GLN A 30 10.23 -2.52 8.98
N VAL A 31 10.73 -3.75 8.99
CA VAL A 31 10.71 -4.65 7.84
C VAL A 31 9.92 -5.89 8.22
N THR A 32 8.92 -6.23 7.41
CA THR A 32 8.07 -7.41 7.62
C THR A 32 8.08 -8.27 6.36
N PRO A 33 8.43 -9.57 6.44
CA PRO A 33 8.36 -10.46 5.28
C PRO A 33 6.91 -10.63 4.82
N VAL A 34 6.71 -10.65 3.51
CA VAL A 34 5.40 -10.78 2.88
C VAL A 34 5.39 -12.04 2.01
N PRO A 35 4.39 -12.92 2.16
CA PRO A 35 4.25 -14.07 1.26
C PRO A 35 3.95 -13.66 -0.18
N GLU A 36 4.60 -14.31 -1.14
CA GLU A 36 4.39 -14.08 -2.59
C GLU A 36 2.91 -14.17 -2.98
N PHE A 37 2.17 -15.15 -2.48
CA PHE A 37 0.75 -15.31 -2.82
C PHE A 37 -0.10 -14.09 -2.41
N ALA A 38 0.30 -13.38 -1.35
CA ALA A 38 -0.40 -12.18 -0.91
C ALA A 38 -0.08 -11.00 -1.85
N VAL A 39 1.18 -10.88 -2.28
CA VAL A 39 1.62 -9.89 -3.28
C VAL A 39 0.92 -10.11 -4.61
N ALA A 40 0.84 -11.36 -5.09
CA ALA A 40 0.17 -11.71 -6.34
C ALA A 40 -1.32 -11.35 -6.37
N ARG A 41 -1.97 -11.26 -5.20
CA ARG A 41 -3.38 -10.86 -5.07
C ARG A 41 -3.58 -9.35 -5.01
N LEU A 42 -2.54 -8.55 -4.79
CA LEU A 42 -2.66 -7.10 -4.67
C LEU A 42 -3.35 -6.44 -5.89
N PRO A 43 -3.01 -6.78 -7.15
CA PRO A 43 -3.69 -6.19 -8.30
C PRO A 43 -5.20 -6.41 -8.29
N VAL A 44 -5.64 -7.62 -7.90
CA VAL A 44 -7.06 -7.97 -7.80
C VAL A 44 -7.73 -7.18 -6.68
N PHE A 45 -7.12 -7.14 -5.49
CA PHE A 45 -7.64 -6.36 -4.37
C PHE A 45 -7.76 -4.87 -4.69
N LEU A 46 -6.74 -4.29 -5.32
CA LEU A 46 -6.73 -2.88 -5.72
C LEU A 46 -7.77 -2.59 -6.80
N SER A 47 -7.98 -3.51 -7.74
CA SER A 47 -9.04 -3.40 -8.75
C SER A 47 -10.44 -3.38 -8.11
N VAL A 48 -10.69 -4.28 -7.14
CA VAL A 48 -11.96 -4.30 -6.39
C VAL A 48 -12.13 -3.04 -5.54
N LEU A 49 -11.07 -2.60 -4.85
CA LEU A 49 -11.07 -1.40 -4.02
C LEU A 49 -11.38 -0.15 -4.87
N SER A 50 -10.70 -0.02 -6.02
CA SER A 50 -10.93 1.06 -6.98
C SER A 50 -12.35 1.03 -7.52
N SER A 51 -12.91 -0.14 -7.82
CA SER A 51 -14.31 -0.27 -8.27
C SER A 51 -15.31 0.19 -7.20
N LYS A 52 -15.05 -0.11 -5.93
CA LYS A 52 -15.90 0.32 -4.81
C LYS A 52 -15.76 1.81 -4.52
N LEU A 53 -14.54 2.34 -4.50
CA LEU A 53 -14.26 3.76 -4.22
C LEU A 53 -14.59 4.67 -5.41
N GLY A 54 -14.40 4.20 -6.64
CA GLY A 54 -14.75 4.90 -7.88
C GLY A 54 -16.25 5.16 -8.01
N SER A 55 -17.10 4.27 -7.46
CA SER A 55 -18.55 4.52 -7.36
C SER A 55 -18.93 5.68 -6.43
N ALA A 56 -18.04 6.08 -5.50
CA ALA A 56 -18.29 7.22 -4.63
C ALA A 56 -18.11 8.56 -5.36
N SER A 57 -17.33 8.61 -6.45
CA SER A 57 -17.11 9.83 -7.25
C SER A 57 -18.23 10.13 -8.27
N ALA A 58 -19.12 9.18 -8.56
CA ALA A 58 -20.19 9.38 -9.55
C ALA A 58 -21.41 10.15 -9.01
N ARG A 59 -21.49 10.45 -7.70
CA ARG A 59 -22.59 11.23 -7.11
C ARG A 59 -22.35 12.75 -7.08
N GLY A 60 -21.28 13.25 -7.71
CA GLY A 60 -20.86 14.65 -7.65
C GLY A 60 -20.79 15.38 -9.00
N ARG A 61 -21.61 15.03 -9.99
CA ARG A 61 -21.80 15.86 -11.19
C ARG A 61 -23.27 16.24 -11.30
N TRP A 62 -23.61 17.38 -10.70
CA TRP A 62 -24.68 18.27 -11.14
C TRP A 62 -24.06 19.28 -12.10
#